data_AF-X1FQ06-F1
#
_entry.id   AF-X1FQ06-F1
#
_cell.length_a   1.000
_cell.length_b   1.000
_cell.length_c   1.000
_cell.angle_alpha   90.00
_cell.angle_beta   90.00
_cell.angle_gamma   90.00
#
_symmetry.space_group_name_H-M   'P 1'
#
loop_
_entity.id
_entity.type
_entity.pdbx_description
1 polymer ?
#
loop_
_entity_poly.entity_id
_entity_poly.type
_entity_poly.pdbx_seq_one_letter_code
_entity_poly.pdbx_strand_id
1 'polypeptide(L)'
;MKDQNNFYFWQIIAQFNILMKSAIEGPNCIDPKICRGDCCSIKIDVPKILAEEYIKRGYANRRDFIRSNIFTFQLRFNEKTGKCFLFDKEINGCLIHKSGIKPPQCWIYPTGFSNPNNNDISCKKSSGWKIINIVKAKEAEELLQKYIFLCNIEAKKEFRLIRERLGYKDSRNSKLKFKLLKEELMSIAPSHLGGFKDLWDRISVLSAEGISLQIKKFCFVHNSKCNFLSDNFLS
;
A
#
# COMPACT_ATOMS: atom_id res chain seq x y z
N MET A 1 -19.63 15.20 13.90
CA MET A 1 -18.58 16.23 13.71
C MET A 1 -17.87 16.02 12.38
N LYS A 2 -17.85 17.03 11.49
CA LYS A 2 -16.96 17.02 10.32
C LYS A 2 -15.59 17.51 10.80
N ASP A 3 -14.68 16.59 11.06
CA ASP A 3 -13.28 16.89 11.34
C ASP A 3 -12.59 17.33 10.04
N GLN A 4 -12.62 18.63 9.75
CA GLN A 4 -12.14 19.20 8.48
C GLN A 4 -10.63 19.02 8.27
N ASN A 5 -9.86 18.85 9.35
CA ASN A 5 -8.40 18.72 9.30
C ASN A 5 -7.91 17.30 9.63
N ASN A 6 -8.84 16.33 9.78
CA ASN A 6 -8.53 14.97 10.22
C ASN A 6 -7.71 14.94 11.52
N PHE A 7 -7.95 15.91 12.40
CA PHE A 7 -7.27 16.04 13.68
C PHE A 7 -7.36 14.75 14.50
N TYR A 8 -8.54 14.13 14.54
CA TYR A 8 -8.77 12.89 15.26
C TYR A 8 -7.96 11.71 14.69
N PHE A 9 -7.83 11.65 13.37
CA PHE A 9 -6.99 10.63 12.72
C PHE A 9 -5.52 10.78 13.13
N TRP A 10 -5.00 12.01 13.09
CA TRP A 10 -3.61 12.29 13.47
C TRP A 10 -3.36 12.06 14.96
N GLN A 11 -4.31 12.40 15.82
CA GLN A 11 -4.25 12.08 17.24
C GLN A 11 -4.15 10.58 17.50
N ILE A 12 -4.98 9.75 16.81
CA ILE A 12 -4.92 8.30 16.93
C ILE A 12 -3.54 7.78 16.57
N ILE A 13 -2.98 8.20 15.42
CA ILE A 13 -1.65 7.75 15.00
C ILE A 13 -0.57 8.17 16.00
N ALA A 14 -0.60 9.44 16.45
CA ALA A 14 0.41 9.95 17.38
C ALA A 14 0.36 9.21 18.72
N GLN A 15 -0.84 9.05 19.30
CA GLN A 15 -1.04 8.33 20.56
C GLN A 15 -0.66 6.86 20.44
N PHE A 16 -1.06 6.19 19.35
CA PHE A 16 -0.67 4.80 19.09
C PHE A 16 0.85 4.65 19.05
N ASN A 17 1.54 5.53 18.33
CA ASN A 17 3.01 5.52 18.25
C ASN A 17 3.68 5.73 19.62
N ILE A 18 3.14 6.60 20.47
CA ILE A 18 3.65 6.84 21.84
C ILE A 18 3.44 5.61 22.72
N LEU A 19 2.24 5.03 22.69
CA LEU A 19 1.90 3.84 23.47
C LEU A 19 2.79 2.67 23.06
N MET A 20 2.87 2.38 21.76
CA MET A 20 3.69 1.27 21.26
C MET A 20 5.16 1.42 21.66
N LYS A 21 5.76 2.61 21.51
CA LYS A 21 7.15 2.86 21.93
C LYS A 21 7.45 2.52 23.39
N SER A 22 6.46 2.62 24.28
CA SER A 22 6.63 2.35 25.71
C SER A 22 5.96 1.06 26.18
N ALA A 23 5.27 0.35 25.29
CA ALA A 23 4.59 -0.91 25.57
C ALA A 23 5.41 -2.13 25.19
N ILE A 24 6.39 -1.97 24.30
CA ILE A 24 7.18 -3.06 23.73
C ILE A 24 8.68 -2.79 23.88
N GLU A 25 9.44 -3.87 23.98
CA GLU A 25 10.90 -3.88 23.90
C GLU A 25 11.31 -4.84 22.79
N GLY A 26 12.35 -4.53 22.03
CA GLY A 26 12.81 -5.40 20.96
C GLY A 26 14.11 -4.93 20.33
N PRO A 27 14.64 -5.71 19.37
CA PRO A 27 15.90 -5.42 18.72
C PRO A 27 15.87 -4.06 18.05
N ASN A 28 16.95 -3.30 18.21
CA ASN A 28 17.08 -2.00 17.56
C ASN A 28 17.18 -2.19 16.03
N CYS A 29 16.05 -2.00 15.35
CA CYS A 29 15.92 -2.21 13.92
C CYS A 29 16.84 -1.35 13.06
N ILE A 30 17.35 -0.25 13.61
CA ILE A 30 18.29 0.66 12.93
C ILE A 30 19.75 0.33 13.21
N ASP A 31 20.05 -0.51 14.20
CA ASP A 31 21.41 -0.90 14.50
C ASP A 31 21.91 -1.94 13.47
N PRO A 32 22.94 -1.62 12.66
CA PRO A 32 23.48 -2.52 11.64
C PRO A 32 24.14 -3.76 12.26
N LYS A 33 24.53 -3.71 13.54
CA LYS A 33 25.06 -4.86 14.28
C LYS A 33 23.94 -5.79 14.77
N ILE A 34 22.70 -5.31 14.90
CA ILE A 34 21.57 -6.08 15.44
C ILE A 34 20.60 -6.54 14.33
N CYS A 35 19.96 -5.62 13.61
CA CYS A 35 18.85 -5.98 12.71
C CYS A 35 19.20 -5.92 11.21
N ARG A 36 20.37 -5.42 10.79
CA ARG A 36 20.81 -5.30 9.36
C ARG A 36 19.73 -4.76 8.39
N GLY A 37 18.74 -4.03 8.92
CA GLY A 37 17.59 -3.56 8.16
C GLY A 37 16.63 -4.64 7.65
N ASP A 38 16.57 -5.83 8.27
CA ASP A 38 15.75 -6.99 7.87
C ASP A 38 14.32 -6.97 8.47
N CYS A 39 13.92 -5.86 9.07
CA CYS A 39 12.82 -5.81 10.03
C CYS A 39 11.44 -5.52 9.40
N CYS A 40 11.33 -5.39 8.08
CA CYS A 40 10.08 -4.96 7.41
C CYS A 40 9.76 -5.76 6.14
N SER A 41 9.38 -7.03 6.28
CA SER A 41 8.96 -7.88 5.14
C SER A 41 7.45 -7.91 4.88
N ILE A 42 6.70 -6.98 5.45
CA ILE A 42 5.24 -6.96 5.36
C ILE A 42 4.75 -5.95 4.31
N LYS A 43 3.73 -6.35 3.56
CA LYS A 43 2.96 -5.43 2.71
C LYS A 43 2.01 -4.66 3.60
N ILE A 44 2.07 -3.33 3.53
CA ILE A 44 1.35 -2.45 4.46
C ILE A 44 0.36 -1.61 3.68
N ASP A 45 -0.90 -1.70 4.06
CA ASP A 45 -1.94 -0.84 3.54
C ASP A 45 -2.03 0.45 4.36
N VAL A 46 -2.20 1.58 3.69
CA VAL A 46 -2.35 2.90 4.32
C VAL A 46 -3.52 3.65 3.71
N PRO A 47 -4.18 4.53 4.46
CA PRO A 47 -5.16 5.45 3.90
C PRO A 47 -4.47 6.54 3.06
N LYS A 48 -5.23 7.14 2.16
CA LYS A 48 -4.80 8.24 1.28
C LYS A 48 -4.31 9.43 2.08
N ILE A 49 -4.96 9.79 3.18
CA ILE A 49 -4.49 10.87 4.05
C ILE A 49 -3.03 10.68 4.49
N LEU A 50 -2.64 9.45 4.83
CA LEU A 50 -1.28 9.15 5.26
C LEU A 50 -0.31 9.15 4.08
N ALA A 51 -0.74 8.62 2.92
CA ALA A 51 0.03 8.65 1.68
C ALA A 51 0.30 10.10 1.21
N GLU A 52 -0.70 10.97 1.28
CA GLU A 52 -0.57 12.40 0.95
C GLU A 52 0.40 13.11 1.90
N GLU A 53 0.35 12.81 3.19
CA GLU A 53 1.29 13.38 4.16
C GLU A 53 2.73 12.91 3.92
N TYR A 54 2.95 11.65 3.54
CA TYR A 54 4.28 11.17 3.16
C TYR A 54 4.82 11.88 1.93
N ILE A 55 3.98 12.13 0.93
CA ILE A 55 4.38 12.90 -0.26
C ILE A 55 4.69 14.35 0.13
N LYS A 56 3.82 14.99 0.92
CA LYS A 56 3.99 16.36 1.38
C LYS A 56 5.29 16.57 2.16
N ARG A 57 5.69 15.59 2.97
CA ARG A 57 6.95 15.64 3.75
C ARG A 57 8.19 15.14 2.99
N GLY A 58 8.04 14.77 1.71
CA GLY A 58 9.16 14.31 0.88
C GLY A 58 9.63 12.88 1.15
N TYR A 59 8.85 12.07 1.87
CA TYR A 59 9.20 10.66 2.12
C TYR A 59 8.84 9.73 0.96
N ALA A 60 7.98 10.16 0.04
CA ALA A 60 7.41 9.30 -0.99
C ALA A 60 6.99 10.09 -2.22
N ASN A 61 6.86 9.40 -3.35
CA ASN A 61 6.17 9.90 -4.53
C ASN A 61 4.91 9.06 -4.79
N ARG A 62 3.99 9.54 -5.64
CA ARG A 62 2.74 8.80 -5.97
C ARG A 62 2.99 7.36 -6.46
N ARG A 63 4.13 7.12 -7.13
CA ARG A 63 4.54 5.78 -7.64
C ARG A 63 4.92 4.78 -6.55
N ASP A 64 5.12 5.26 -5.33
CA ASP A 64 5.44 4.44 -4.16
C ASP A 64 4.19 3.86 -3.49
N PHE A 65 3.01 4.14 -4.06
CA PHE A 65 1.73 3.64 -3.58
C PHE A 65 1.00 2.89 -4.70
N ILE A 66 0.52 1.70 -4.38
CA ILE A 66 -0.30 0.85 -5.24
C ILE A 66 -1.73 0.90 -4.69
N ARG A 67 -2.76 0.91 -5.53
CA ARG A 67 -4.15 0.84 -5.03
C ARG A 67 -4.36 -0.46 -4.25
N SER A 68 -5.03 -0.39 -3.10
CA SER A 68 -5.36 -1.54 -2.26
C SER A 68 -6.88 -1.77 -2.20
N ASN A 69 -7.25 -3.01 -1.86
CA ASN A 69 -8.62 -3.44 -1.57
C ASN A 69 -8.93 -3.49 -0.05
N ILE A 70 -7.92 -3.30 0.80
CA ILE A 70 -8.07 -3.27 2.26
C ILE A 70 -8.25 -1.82 2.70
N PHE A 71 -7.22 -0.98 2.55
CA PHE A 71 -7.33 0.48 2.68
C PHE A 71 -7.21 1.13 1.30
N THR A 72 -6.95 2.44 1.25
CA THR A 72 -6.89 3.17 -0.01
C THR A 72 -5.63 2.85 -0.83
N PHE A 73 -4.50 2.60 -0.17
CA PHE A 73 -3.24 2.27 -0.85
C PHE A 73 -2.49 1.17 -0.12
N GLN A 74 -1.59 0.50 -0.82
CA GLN A 74 -0.53 -0.34 -0.29
C GLN A 74 0.81 0.34 -0.57
N LEU A 75 1.71 0.35 0.42
CA LEU A 75 3.08 0.81 0.22
C LEU A 75 3.79 -0.12 -0.76
N ARG A 76 4.42 0.44 -1.79
CA ARG A 76 5.21 -0.33 -2.75
C ARG A 76 6.33 -1.06 -2.03
N PHE A 77 6.43 -2.36 -2.32
CA PHE A 77 7.33 -3.28 -1.67
C PHE A 77 8.26 -3.90 -2.71
N ASN A 78 9.56 -3.89 -2.43
CA ASN A 78 10.55 -4.55 -3.27
C ASN A 78 10.66 -6.02 -2.83
N GLU A 79 10.17 -6.94 -3.67
CA GLU A 79 10.14 -8.37 -3.35
C GLU A 79 11.54 -9.00 -3.28
N LYS A 80 12.54 -8.44 -4.00
CA LYS A 80 13.92 -8.94 -3.94
C LYS A 80 14.58 -8.61 -2.62
N THR A 81 14.37 -7.40 -2.11
CA THR A 81 15.00 -6.97 -0.86
C THR A 81 14.12 -7.20 0.37
N GLY A 82 12.83 -7.43 0.16
CA GLY A 82 11.83 -7.53 1.22
C GLY A 82 11.64 -6.20 1.96
N LYS A 83 11.71 -5.04 1.28
CA LYS A 83 11.66 -3.70 1.92
C LYS A 83 10.69 -2.77 1.21
N CYS A 84 10.01 -1.89 1.96
CA CYS A 84 9.23 -0.80 1.39
C CYS A 84 10.10 0.44 1.14
N PHE A 85 9.56 1.42 0.41
CA PHE A 85 10.28 2.65 0.03
C PHE A 85 10.72 3.52 1.21
N LEU A 86 10.18 3.30 2.41
CA LEU A 86 10.55 4.05 3.62
C LEU A 86 11.86 3.56 4.24
N PHE A 87 12.42 2.45 3.76
CA PHE A 87 13.72 1.96 4.21
C PHE A 87 14.85 2.77 3.59
N ASP A 88 15.74 3.26 4.44
CA ASP A 88 16.93 4.00 4.09
C ASP A 88 18.18 3.25 4.56
N LYS A 89 19.14 3.11 3.65
CA LYS A 89 20.37 2.35 3.89
C LYS A 89 21.37 3.12 4.75
N GLU A 90 21.41 4.44 4.67
CA GLU A 90 22.38 5.28 5.38
C GLU A 90 22.10 5.28 6.88
N ILE A 91 20.83 5.39 7.25
CA ILE A 91 20.39 5.26 8.64
C ILE A 91 20.06 3.81 9.03
N ASN A 92 20.23 2.87 8.08
CA ASN A 92 19.90 1.45 8.21
C ASN A 92 18.49 1.21 8.80
N GLY A 93 17.51 2.02 8.40
CA GLY A 93 16.28 2.18 9.16
C GLY A 93 15.10 2.69 8.35
N CYS A 94 14.00 2.95 9.06
CA CYS A 94 12.82 3.54 8.45
C CYS A 94 12.82 5.06 8.64
N LEU A 95 12.72 5.82 7.55
CA LEU A 95 12.75 7.30 7.56
C LEU A 95 11.69 7.91 8.49
N ILE A 96 10.54 7.25 8.62
CA ILE A 96 9.42 7.73 9.45
C ILE A 96 9.43 7.18 10.88
N HIS A 97 10.49 6.50 11.32
CA HIS A 97 10.53 5.90 12.65
C HIS A 97 10.34 6.92 13.78
N LYS A 98 10.90 8.13 13.61
CA LYS A 98 10.83 9.22 14.60
C LYS A 98 9.83 10.32 14.24
N SER A 99 9.13 10.21 13.11
CA SER A 99 8.28 11.30 12.58
C SER A 99 6.91 11.42 13.26
N GLY A 100 6.53 10.43 14.08
CA GLY A 100 5.21 10.37 14.73
C GLY A 100 4.07 9.95 13.81
N ILE A 101 4.35 9.70 12.52
CA ILE A 101 3.36 9.28 11.51
C ILE A 101 3.61 7.87 10.98
N LYS A 102 4.36 7.04 11.72
CA LYS A 102 4.54 5.63 11.39
C LYS A 102 3.18 4.92 11.43
N PRO A 103 2.79 4.17 10.38
CA PRO A 103 1.46 3.57 10.33
C PRO A 103 1.37 2.49 11.40
N PRO A 104 0.22 2.32 12.06
CA PRO A 104 0.06 1.31 13.12
C PRO A 104 0.48 -0.10 12.70
N GLN A 105 0.22 -0.52 11.45
CA GLN A 105 0.63 -1.84 10.94
C GLN A 105 2.15 -2.08 10.94
N CYS A 106 2.98 -1.02 10.87
CA CYS A 106 4.43 -1.15 11.00
C CYS A 106 4.88 -1.51 12.43
N TRP A 107 3.97 -1.54 13.41
CA TRP A 107 4.26 -1.98 14.77
C TRP A 107 3.78 -3.41 15.02
N ILE A 108 2.79 -3.91 14.28
CA ILE A 108 2.12 -5.18 14.56
C ILE A 108 3.07 -6.38 14.50
N TYR A 109 4.16 -6.30 13.75
CA TYR A 109 5.18 -7.33 13.68
C TYR A 109 6.49 -6.89 14.35
N PRO A 110 7.08 -7.73 15.22
CA PRO A 110 6.55 -8.91 15.89
C PRO A 110 6.09 -8.56 17.32
N THR A 111 5.25 -7.54 17.49
CA THR A 111 4.60 -7.29 18.79
C THR A 111 3.53 -8.35 19.00
N GLY A 112 3.42 -8.94 20.20
CA GLY A 112 2.55 -10.09 20.53
C GLY A 112 1.11 -10.13 20.00
N PHE A 113 0.57 -9.06 19.41
CA PHE A 113 -0.64 -9.04 18.59
C PHE A 113 -0.68 -10.07 17.45
N SER A 114 0.47 -10.39 16.85
CA SER A 114 0.59 -11.43 15.81
C SER A 114 1.23 -12.73 16.33
N ASN A 115 1.44 -12.82 17.65
CA ASN A 115 2.05 -13.94 18.35
C ASN A 115 1.38 -14.21 19.71
N PRO A 116 0.07 -14.51 19.74
CA PRO A 116 -0.68 -14.65 20.98
C PRO A 116 -0.16 -15.79 21.88
N ASN A 117 0.55 -16.75 21.28
CA ASN A 117 1.12 -17.91 21.97
C ASN A 117 2.55 -17.68 22.47
N ASN A 118 3.10 -16.47 22.29
CA ASN A 118 4.45 -16.10 22.73
C ASN A 118 5.56 -16.99 22.14
N ASN A 119 5.35 -17.57 20.96
CA ASN A 119 6.35 -18.35 20.23
C ASN A 119 7.49 -17.42 19.78
N ASP A 120 8.72 -17.90 19.62
CA ASP A 120 9.81 -17.02 19.14
C ASP A 120 9.56 -16.56 17.69
N ILE A 121 8.98 -15.36 17.52
CA ILE A 121 8.93 -14.68 16.24
C ILE A 121 10.20 -13.85 16.12
N SER A 122 11.28 -14.52 15.71
CA SER A 122 12.53 -13.85 15.39
C SER A 122 12.31 -12.88 14.24
N CYS A 123 12.94 -11.70 14.31
CA CYS A 123 13.17 -10.86 13.15
C CYS A 123 14.22 -11.54 12.24
N LYS A 124 13.96 -12.75 11.77
CA LYS A 124 14.87 -13.72 11.09
C LYS A 124 16.29 -13.92 11.69
N LYS A 125 16.75 -13.14 12.69
CA LYS A 125 18.10 -13.10 13.29
C LYS A 125 18.18 -12.57 14.72
N SER A 126 17.22 -11.77 15.19
CA SER A 126 17.21 -11.23 16.56
C SER A 126 15.94 -11.65 17.31
N SER A 127 16.10 -12.06 18.57
CA SER A 127 15.03 -12.39 19.52
C SER A 127 13.91 -11.36 19.38
N GLY A 128 12.67 -11.80 19.19
CA GLY A 128 11.55 -10.94 18.78
C GLY A 128 11.23 -9.78 19.73
N TRP A 129 10.13 -9.08 19.47
CA TRP A 129 9.68 -7.99 20.32
C TRP A 129 8.79 -8.53 21.45
N LYS A 130 9.01 -8.05 22.68
CA LYS A 130 8.28 -8.43 23.89
C LYS A 130 7.37 -7.31 24.34
N ILE A 131 6.17 -7.65 24.80
CA ILE A 131 5.30 -6.68 25.48
C ILE A 131 5.79 -6.54 26.92
N ILE A 132 6.22 -5.33 27.29
CA ILE A 132 6.69 -4.99 28.65
C ILE A 132 5.65 -4.22 29.46
N ASN A 133 4.60 -3.69 28.80
CA ASN A 133 3.47 -3.05 29.46
C ASN A 133 2.15 -3.43 28.78
N ILE A 134 1.44 -4.38 29.40
CA ILE A 134 0.19 -4.93 28.85
C ILE A 134 -0.96 -3.91 28.85
N VAL A 135 -1.01 -3.00 29.82
CA VAL A 135 -2.06 -1.98 29.91
C VAL A 135 -1.97 -1.03 28.71
N LYS A 136 -0.77 -0.50 28.46
CA LYS A 136 -0.51 0.36 27.29
C LYS A 136 -0.69 -0.37 25.96
N ALA A 137 -0.35 -1.66 25.90
CA ALA A 137 -0.59 -2.47 24.71
C ALA A 137 -2.09 -2.57 24.41
N LYS A 138 -2.94 -2.84 25.41
CA LYS A 138 -4.40 -2.87 25.24
C LYS A 138 -4.96 -1.53 24.79
N GLU A 139 -4.50 -0.42 25.37
CA GLU A 139 -4.89 0.93 24.91
C GLU A 139 -4.49 1.16 23.44
N ALA A 140 -3.30 0.71 23.03
CA ALA A 140 -2.87 0.81 21.64
C ALA A 140 -3.75 -0.05 20.71
N GLU A 141 -4.21 -1.23 21.16
CA GLU A 141 -5.13 -2.06 20.39
C GLU A 141 -6.46 -1.35 20.10
N GLU A 142 -7.03 -0.66 21.10
CA GLU A 142 -8.25 0.13 20.90
C GLU A 142 -8.05 1.25 19.87
N LEU A 143 -6.90 1.92 19.91
CA LEU A 143 -6.52 2.93 18.92
C LEU A 143 -6.32 2.31 17.52
N LEU A 144 -5.75 1.11 17.43
CA LEU A 144 -5.61 0.39 16.17
C LEU A 144 -6.98 0.09 15.55
N GLN A 145 -7.96 -0.36 16.34
CA GLN A 145 -9.31 -0.61 15.83
C GLN A 145 -9.98 0.67 15.31
N LYS A 146 -9.81 1.79 16.03
CA LYS A 146 -10.28 3.11 15.58
C LYS A 146 -9.60 3.53 14.28
N TYR A 147 -8.28 3.35 14.16
CA TYR A 147 -7.53 3.62 12.93
C TYR A 147 -8.05 2.80 11.76
N ILE A 148 -8.20 1.47 11.93
CA ILE A 148 -8.73 0.55 10.90
C ILE A 148 -10.12 1.00 10.44
N PHE A 149 -11.00 1.33 11.39
CA PHE A 149 -12.34 1.83 11.10
C PHE A 149 -12.32 3.09 10.22
N LEU A 150 -11.49 4.07 10.56
CA LEU A 150 -11.36 5.30 9.78
C LEU A 150 -10.79 5.03 8.38
N CYS A 151 -9.79 4.16 8.27
CA CYS A 151 -9.21 3.77 6.97
C CYS A 151 -10.25 3.09 6.07
N ASN A 152 -11.09 2.23 6.63
CA ASN A 152 -12.17 1.56 5.89
C ASN A 152 -13.25 2.54 5.41
N ILE A 153 -13.58 3.56 6.21
CA ILE A 153 -14.50 4.62 5.79
C ILE A 153 -13.90 5.42 4.63
N GLU A 154 -12.62 5.76 4.72
CA GLU A 154 -11.94 6.50 3.66
C GLU A 154 -11.87 5.68 2.36
N ALA A 155 -11.47 4.41 2.45
CA ALA A 155 -11.41 3.51 1.29
C ALA A 155 -12.77 3.39 0.58
N LYS A 156 -13.87 3.28 1.35
CA LYS A 156 -15.25 3.27 0.79
C LYS A 156 -15.59 4.59 0.08
N LYS A 157 -15.16 5.73 0.62
CA LYS A 157 -15.37 7.05 -0.02
C LYS A 157 -14.55 7.15 -1.32
N GLU A 158 -13.30 6.72 -1.28
CA GLU A 158 -12.42 6.72 -2.45
C GLU A 158 -12.94 5.80 -3.56
N PHE A 159 -13.50 4.63 -3.22
CA PHE A 159 -14.08 3.73 -4.21
C PHE A 159 -15.25 4.36 -4.98
N ARG A 160 -16.06 5.21 -4.33
CA ARG A 160 -17.17 5.93 -5.01
C ARG A 160 -16.68 6.89 -6.10
N LEU A 161 -15.41 7.33 -6.03
CA LEU A 161 -14.81 8.22 -7.02
C LEU A 161 -14.32 7.49 -8.28
N ILE A 162 -14.46 6.17 -8.36
CA ILE A 162 -13.97 5.38 -9.50
C ILE A 162 -14.56 5.87 -10.84
N ARG A 163 -15.84 6.24 -10.86
CA ARG A 163 -16.50 6.79 -12.07
C ARG A 163 -15.87 8.11 -12.51
N GLU A 164 -15.39 8.90 -11.56
CA GLU A 164 -14.71 10.17 -11.83
C GLU A 164 -13.30 9.92 -12.38
N ARG A 165 -12.60 8.90 -11.87
CA ARG A 165 -11.29 8.45 -12.36
C ARG A 165 -11.38 7.87 -13.78
N LEU A 166 -12.49 7.22 -14.12
CA LEU A 166 -12.82 6.75 -15.47
C LEU A 166 -13.23 7.88 -16.44
N GLY A 167 -13.50 9.08 -15.93
CA GLY A 167 -13.87 10.22 -16.78
C GLY A 167 -15.36 10.31 -17.15
N TYR A 168 -16.26 9.71 -16.36
CA TYR A 168 -17.71 9.73 -16.63
C TYR A 168 -18.45 11.01 -16.22
N LYS A 169 -17.77 12.00 -15.62
CA LYS A 169 -18.39 13.31 -15.35
C LYS A 169 -18.35 14.17 -16.60
N ASP A 170 -19.38 14.99 -16.83
CA ASP A 170 -19.37 15.96 -17.91
C ASP A 170 -18.50 17.18 -17.52
N SER A 171 -17.18 17.01 -17.62
CA SER A 171 -16.21 18.07 -17.39
C SER A 171 -15.04 17.93 -18.38
N ARG A 172 -14.36 19.04 -18.67
CA ARG A 172 -13.18 19.04 -19.56
C ARG A 172 -12.10 18.06 -19.08
N ASN A 173 -11.83 18.06 -17.78
CA ASN A 173 -10.83 17.16 -17.18
C ASN A 173 -11.24 15.68 -17.30
N SER A 174 -12.52 15.37 -17.12
CA SER A 174 -13.02 13.99 -17.25
C SER A 174 -12.95 13.49 -18.70
N LYS A 175 -13.33 14.33 -19.68
CA LYS A 175 -13.18 14.01 -21.10
C LYS A 175 -11.71 13.74 -21.47
N LEU A 176 -10.78 14.52 -20.92
CA LEU A 176 -9.35 14.30 -21.11
C LEU A 176 -8.88 12.96 -20.52
N LYS A 177 -9.30 12.61 -19.29
CA LYS A 177 -8.97 11.30 -18.68
C LYS A 177 -9.45 10.14 -19.53
N PHE A 178 -10.68 10.20 -20.02
CA PHE A 178 -11.25 9.17 -20.88
C PHE A 178 -10.52 9.07 -22.22
N LYS A 179 -10.18 10.22 -22.84
CA LYS A 179 -9.40 10.28 -24.07
C LYS A 179 -8.02 9.62 -23.90
N LEU A 180 -7.29 9.96 -22.84
CA LEU A 180 -5.98 9.38 -22.54
C LEU A 180 -6.06 7.86 -22.32
N LEU A 181 -7.05 7.38 -21.57
CA LEU A 181 -7.26 5.94 -21.38
C LEU A 181 -7.56 5.23 -22.71
N LYS A 182 -8.37 5.86 -23.58
CA LYS A 182 -8.66 5.31 -24.91
C LYS A 182 -7.41 5.25 -25.78
N GLU A 183 -6.58 6.30 -25.77
CA GLU A 183 -5.30 6.33 -26.49
C GLU A 183 -4.34 5.24 -25.98
N GLU A 184 -4.19 5.10 -24.66
CA GLU A 184 -3.39 4.01 -24.05
C GLU A 184 -3.91 2.63 -24.49
N LEU A 185 -5.22 2.41 -24.46
CA LEU A 185 -5.84 1.14 -24.85
C LEU A 185 -5.61 0.81 -26.34
N MET A 186 -5.72 1.81 -27.22
CA MET A 186 -5.48 1.63 -28.66
C MET A 186 -4.01 1.39 -29.00
N SER A 187 -3.08 1.79 -28.12
CA SER A 187 -1.65 1.62 -28.31
C SER A 187 -1.11 0.25 -27.84
N ILE A 188 -1.91 -0.52 -27.10
CA ILE A 188 -1.52 -1.83 -26.56
C ILE A 188 -2.19 -2.96 -27.35
N ALA A 189 -1.38 -3.92 -27.79
CA ALA A 189 -1.90 -5.16 -28.37
C ALA A 189 -2.78 -5.90 -27.32
N PRO A 190 -3.95 -6.45 -27.69
CA PRO A 190 -4.82 -7.18 -26.77
C PRO A 190 -4.11 -8.29 -25.97
N SER A 191 -3.14 -8.97 -26.59
CA SER A 191 -2.29 -9.97 -25.94
C SER A 191 -1.44 -9.40 -24.80
N HIS A 192 -1.08 -8.12 -24.84
CA HIS A 192 -0.27 -7.44 -23.82
C HIS A 192 -1.11 -6.68 -22.79
N LEU A 193 -2.44 -6.73 -22.89
CA LEU A 193 -3.35 -6.14 -21.91
C LEU A 193 -3.52 -7.10 -20.73
N GLY A 194 -2.90 -6.74 -19.59
CA GLY A 194 -3.08 -7.46 -18.31
C GLY A 194 -4.33 -7.01 -17.54
N GLY A 195 -4.87 -5.83 -17.87
CA GLY A 195 -6.10 -5.29 -17.29
C GLY A 195 -6.03 -3.77 -17.12
N PHE A 196 -6.68 -3.27 -16.08
CA PHE A 196 -6.66 -1.85 -15.71
C PHE A 196 -6.05 -1.67 -14.33
N LYS A 197 -5.25 -0.61 -14.17
CA LYS A 197 -4.73 -0.17 -12.87
C LYS A 197 -5.41 1.12 -12.45
N ASP A 198 -5.94 1.12 -11.22
CA ASP A 198 -6.45 2.33 -10.59
C ASP A 198 -5.28 3.14 -10.02
N LEU A 199 -4.97 4.27 -10.65
CA LEU A 199 -3.99 5.21 -10.15
C LEU A 199 -4.67 6.18 -9.18
N TRP A 200 -3.94 7.21 -8.73
CA TRP A 200 -4.45 8.18 -7.76
C TRP A 200 -5.74 8.89 -8.20
N ASP A 201 -5.74 9.38 -9.43
CA ASP A 201 -6.74 10.30 -10.00
C ASP A 201 -7.27 9.85 -11.37
N ARG A 202 -6.78 8.73 -11.92
CA ARG A 202 -7.19 8.19 -13.22
C ARG A 202 -7.07 6.66 -13.26
N ILE A 203 -7.74 6.05 -14.22
CA ILE A 203 -7.47 4.66 -14.61
C ILE A 203 -6.46 4.67 -15.75
N SER A 204 -5.56 3.67 -15.76
CA SER A 204 -4.58 3.46 -16.83
C SER A 204 -4.51 1.98 -17.17
N VAL A 205 -3.88 1.64 -18.30
CA VAL A 205 -3.69 0.26 -18.69
C VAL A 205 -2.64 -0.43 -17.80
N LEU A 206 -2.96 -1.65 -17.37
CA LEU A 206 -2.00 -2.59 -16.79
C LEU A 206 -1.46 -3.48 -17.91
N SER A 207 -0.19 -3.32 -18.25
CA SER A 207 0.49 -4.20 -19.19
C SER A 207 0.75 -5.56 -18.53
N ALA A 208 0.54 -6.65 -19.27
CA ALA A 208 0.94 -7.98 -18.84
C ALA A 208 2.45 -8.15 -19.04
N GLU A 209 3.15 -8.70 -18.04
CA GLU A 209 4.49 -9.25 -18.22
C GLU A 209 4.34 -10.63 -18.91
N GLY A 210 3.97 -10.62 -20.19
CA GLY A 210 3.65 -11.81 -20.98
C GLY A 210 2.36 -11.69 -21.79
N ILE A 211 1.88 -12.79 -22.36
CA ILE A 211 0.65 -12.82 -23.14
C ILE A 211 -0.55 -13.21 -22.25
N SER A 212 -1.56 -12.35 -22.21
CA SER A 212 -2.84 -12.62 -21.55
C SER A 212 -3.63 -13.68 -22.32
N LEU A 213 -3.54 -14.94 -21.90
CA LEU A 213 -4.27 -16.07 -22.49
C LEU A 213 -5.80 -15.92 -22.37
N GLN A 214 -6.28 -15.20 -21.34
CA GLN A 214 -7.71 -14.94 -21.14
C GLN A 214 -8.24 -13.95 -22.19
N ILE A 215 -7.48 -12.90 -22.52
CA ILE A 215 -7.88 -11.96 -23.58
C ILE A 215 -7.69 -12.57 -24.97
N LYS A 216 -6.72 -13.48 -25.15
CA LYS A 216 -6.63 -14.34 -26.35
C LYS A 216 -7.94 -15.11 -26.56
N LYS A 217 -8.41 -15.83 -25.53
CA LYS A 217 -9.67 -16.58 -25.58
C LYS A 217 -10.86 -15.67 -25.93
N PHE A 218 -10.92 -14.48 -25.33
CA PHE A 218 -11.98 -13.51 -25.62
C PHE A 218 -11.92 -12.96 -27.06
N CYS A 219 -10.73 -12.59 -27.57
CA CYS A 219 -10.59 -12.07 -28.95
C CYS A 219 -11.00 -13.13 -29.97
N PHE A 220 -10.57 -14.39 -29.80
CA PHE A 220 -10.93 -15.49 -30.71
C PHE A 220 -12.44 -15.75 -30.80
N VAL A 221 -13.17 -15.62 -29.68
CA VAL A 221 -14.63 -15.83 -29.66
C VAL A 221 -15.37 -14.75 -30.45
N HIS A 222 -14.88 -13.51 -30.43
CA HIS A 222 -15.62 -12.35 -30.96
C HIS A 222 -15.06 -11.76 -32.26
N ASN A 223 -13.82 -12.10 -32.64
CA ASN A 223 -13.22 -11.64 -33.88
C ASN A 223 -12.16 -12.64 -34.39
N SER A 224 -12.50 -13.39 -35.44
CA SER A 224 -11.60 -14.33 -36.10
C SER A 224 -10.43 -13.67 -36.85
N LYS A 225 -10.43 -12.35 -37.01
CA LYS A 225 -9.40 -11.54 -37.69
C LYS A 225 -8.69 -10.61 -36.70
N CYS A 226 -8.33 -11.11 -35.52
CA CYS A 226 -7.61 -10.34 -34.51
C CYS A 226 -6.15 -10.10 -34.99
N ASN A 227 -5.88 -8.94 -35.61
CA ASN A 227 -4.60 -8.56 -36.27
C ASN A 227 -3.35 -8.54 -35.35
N PHE A 228 -3.49 -8.82 -34.05
CA PHE A 228 -2.43 -8.70 -33.06
C PHE A 228 -1.90 -10.05 -32.55
N LEU A 229 -2.27 -11.14 -33.23
CA LEU A 229 -1.74 -12.48 -32.98
C LEU A 229 -1.08 -12.96 -34.28
N SER A 230 0.23 -13.19 -34.27
CA SER A 230 0.88 -13.85 -35.40
C SER A 230 0.40 -15.30 -35.49
N ASP A 231 0.11 -15.77 -36.71
CA ASP A 231 -0.36 -17.13 -36.97
C ASP A 231 0.60 -18.22 -36.46
N ASN A 232 1.88 -17.89 -36.27
CA ASN A 232 2.95 -18.79 -35.86
C ASN A 232 3.36 -18.71 -34.37
N PHE A 233 2.50 -18.24 -33.47
CA PHE A 233 2.92 -18.07 -32.07
C PHE A 233 3.10 -19.40 -31.28
N LEU A 234 2.64 -20.52 -31.82
CA LEU A 234 2.78 -21.86 -31.22
C LEU A 234 3.47 -22.88 -32.14
N SER A 235 4.04 -22.43 -33.26
CA SER A 235 4.92 -23.26 -34.10
C SER A 235 6.39 -23.14 -33.67
#